data_AF-A0A3S4FYE9-F1
#
_entry.id   AF-A0A3S4FYE9-F1
#
_cell.length_a   1.000
_cell.length_b   1.000
_cell.length_c   1.000
_cell.angle_alpha   90.00
_cell.angle_beta   90.00
_cell.angle_gamma   90.00
#
_symmetry.space_group_name_H-M   'P 1'
#
loop_
_entity.id
_entity.type
_entity.pdbx_description
1 polymer ?
#
loop_
_entity_poly.entity_id
_entity_poly.type
_entity_poly.pdbx_seq_one_letter_code
_entity_poly.pdbx_strand_id
1 'polypeptide(L)'
;MYNLRMYSRIGRRNPLYSTAIGKVLLAWRDRDEVKQILDGVEYKQSTGRTITSTEALLPLLDEVRAQGYGEDNEEQEEGLRCIGVPVF
;
A
#
# COMPACT_ATOMS: atom_id res chain seq x y z
N MET A 1 15.85 22.66 -3.50
CA MET A 1 16.23 21.79 -2.36
C MET A 1 14.97 21.08 -1.91
N TYR A 2 14.73 19.85 -2.37
CA TYR A 2 13.56 19.07 -1.95
C TYR A 2 13.83 18.54 -0.54
N ASN A 3 13.21 19.15 0.47
CA ASN A 3 13.28 18.64 1.84
C ASN A 3 12.33 17.45 1.96
N LEU A 4 12.86 16.23 1.83
CA LEU A 4 12.09 15.01 2.10
C LEU A 4 11.90 14.88 3.62
N ARG A 5 10.74 15.27 4.14
CA ARG A 5 10.43 15.17 5.58
C ARG A 5 9.39 14.09 5.80
N MET A 6 9.84 12.92 6.25
CA MET A 6 8.97 11.77 6.48
C MET A 6 8.16 11.95 7.77
N TYR A 7 6.86 12.20 7.66
CA TYR A 7 5.95 12.37 8.81
C TYR A 7 5.41 11.01 9.34
N SER A 8 6.30 10.06 9.61
CA SER A 8 5.91 8.80 10.29
C SER A 8 5.92 8.99 11.80
N ARG A 9 4.88 8.53 12.49
CA ARG A 9 4.78 8.55 13.96
C ARG A 9 4.11 7.28 14.45
N ILE A 10 4.60 6.74 15.57
CA ILE A 10 3.97 5.62 16.27
C ILE A 10 2.49 5.93 16.54
N GLY A 11 1.62 4.96 16.24
CA GLY A 11 0.17 5.08 16.41
C GLY A 11 -0.57 5.75 15.24
N ARG A 12 0.14 6.29 14.23
CA ARG A 12 -0.49 6.81 13.02
C ARG A 12 -1.06 5.65 12.19
N ARG A 13 -2.30 5.82 11.72
CA ARG A 13 -2.91 4.93 10.72
C ARG A 13 -2.60 5.44 9.31
N ASN A 14 -2.26 4.53 8.42
CA ASN A 14 -2.06 4.81 6.99
C ASN A 14 -2.94 3.87 6.16
N PRO A 15 -3.30 4.25 4.93
CA PRO A 15 -4.10 3.40 4.06
C PRO A 15 -3.35 2.11 3.69
N LEU A 16 -4.08 1.00 3.63
CA LEU A 16 -3.50 -0.29 3.26
C LEU A 16 -3.17 -0.36 1.75
N TYR A 17 -3.95 0.35 0.93
CA TYR A 17 -3.87 0.26 -0.52
C TYR A 17 -2.68 1.04 -1.12
N SER A 18 -2.23 2.12 -0.49
CA SER A 18 -1.20 3.04 -1.04
C SER A 18 0.13 2.97 -0.30
N THR A 19 0.32 2.05 0.64
CA THR A 19 1.59 1.92 1.37
C THR A 19 2.25 0.57 1.14
N ALA A 20 3.58 0.58 1.05
CA ALA A 20 4.38 -0.64 0.95
C ALA A 20 4.03 -1.66 2.05
N ILE A 21 3.92 -1.18 3.30
CA ILE A 21 3.58 -1.99 4.47
C ILE A 21 2.16 -2.57 4.32
N GLY A 22 1.19 -1.74 3.95
CA GLY A 22 -0.20 -2.18 3.77
C GLY A 22 -0.34 -3.28 2.74
N LYS A 23 0.33 -3.14 1.59
CA LYS A 23 0.35 -4.15 0.54
C LYS A 23 0.97 -5.46 1.02
N VAL A 24 2.09 -5.40 1.73
CA VAL A 24 2.71 -6.60 2.32
C VAL A 24 1.77 -7.29 3.32
N LEU A 25 1.09 -6.53 4.19
CA LEU A 25 0.15 -7.10 5.16
C LEU A 25 -1.06 -7.80 4.51
N LEU A 26 -1.42 -7.41 3.28
CA LEU A 26 -2.52 -8.00 2.52
C LEU A 26 -2.08 -9.13 1.59
N ALA A 27 -0.85 -9.09 1.05
CA ALA A 27 -0.43 -9.97 -0.04
C ALA A 27 -0.46 -11.47 0.30
N TRP A 28 -0.20 -11.84 1.56
CA TRP A 28 -0.24 -13.23 2.05
C TRP A 28 -1.60 -13.71 2.55
N ARG A 29 -2.62 -12.84 2.57
CA ARG A 29 -3.99 -13.20 2.99
C ARG A 29 -4.79 -13.83 1.85
N ASP A 30 -5.86 -14.53 2.22
CA ASP A 30 -6.84 -15.01 1.27
C ASP A 30 -7.53 -13.84 0.55
N ARG A 31 -7.87 -14.00 -0.72
CA ARG A 31 -8.41 -12.90 -1.54
C ARG A 31 -9.81 -12.47 -1.09
N ASP A 32 -10.61 -13.36 -0.54
CA ASP A 32 -11.93 -12.99 -0.01
C ASP A 32 -11.80 -12.27 1.33
N GLU A 33 -10.83 -12.65 2.17
CA GLU A 33 -10.47 -11.90 3.38
C GLU A 33 -9.99 -10.48 3.04
N VAL A 34 -9.13 -10.33 2.01
CA VAL A 34 -8.67 -9.00 1.55
C VAL A 34 -9.84 -8.14 1.09
N LYS A 35 -10.77 -8.69 0.30
CA LYS A 35 -11.97 -7.95 -0.14
C LYS A 35 -12.83 -7.51 1.05
N GLN A 36 -12.99 -8.36 2.06
CA GLN A 36 -13.71 -8.01 3.29
C GLN A 36 -13.00 -6.91 4.09
N ILE A 37 -11.66 -6.97 4.22
CA ILE A 37 -10.87 -5.93 4.89
C ILE A 37 -11.00 -4.58 4.18
N LEU A 38 -11.11 -4.61 2.86
CA LEU A 38 -11.21 -3.41 2.02
C LEU A 38 -12.66 -2.97 1.77
N ASP A 39 -13.65 -3.69 2.31
CA ASP A 39 -15.05 -3.33 2.18
C ASP A 39 -15.33 -1.99 2.85
N GLY A 40 -16.01 -1.10 2.14
CA GLY A 40 -16.29 0.27 2.59
C GLY A 40 -15.06 1.21 2.66
N VAL A 41 -13.88 0.80 2.18
CA VAL A 41 -12.72 1.70 2.12
C VAL A 41 -12.93 2.81 1.09
N GLU A 42 -12.73 4.06 1.51
CA GLU A 42 -12.64 5.20 0.60
C GLU A 42 -11.22 5.30 0.03
N TYR A 43 -11.11 5.15 -1.29
CA TYR A 43 -9.83 5.24 -2.00
C TYR A 43 -9.53 6.70 -2.37
N LYS A 44 -8.88 7.41 -1.45
CA LYS A 44 -8.38 8.75 -1.73
C LYS A 44 -7.15 8.68 -2.64
N GLN A 45 -7.27 9.31 -3.81
CA GLN A 45 -6.17 9.51 -4.75
C GLN A 45 -5.29 10.68 -4.28
N SER A 46 -4.07 10.38 -3.81
CA SER A 46 -3.11 11.38 -3.35
C SER A 46 -2.18 11.86 -4.46
N THR A 47 -1.92 11.02 -5.45
CA THR A 47 -1.01 11.26 -6.58
C THR A 47 -1.56 10.64 -7.86
N GLY A 48 -0.87 10.84 -8.99
CA GLY A 48 -1.22 10.19 -10.25
C GLY A 48 -1.04 8.66 -10.24
N ARG A 49 -0.33 8.11 -9.26
CA ARG A 49 -0.01 6.67 -9.16
C ARG A 49 -0.78 5.94 -8.07
N THR A 50 -1.53 6.66 -7.23
CA THR A 50 -2.30 6.03 -6.16
C THR A 50 -3.27 4.99 -6.72
N ILE A 51 -3.29 3.80 -6.13
CA ILE A 51 -4.27 2.75 -6.44
C ILE A 51 -5.63 3.18 -5.91
N THR A 52 -6.67 3.12 -6.75
CA THR A 52 -7.98 3.72 -6.46
C THR A 52 -9.14 2.73 -6.33
N SER A 53 -8.88 1.41 -6.38
CA SER A 53 -9.92 0.41 -6.12
C SER A 53 -9.34 -0.92 -5.63
N THR A 54 -10.21 -1.76 -5.06
CA THR A 54 -9.88 -3.13 -4.67
C THR A 54 -9.43 -3.93 -5.91
N GLU A 55 -10.15 -3.82 -7.01
CA GLU A 55 -9.89 -4.56 -8.25
C GLU A 55 -8.52 -4.22 -8.83
N ALA A 56 -8.10 -2.96 -8.72
CA ALA A 56 -6.76 -2.53 -9.13
C ALA A 56 -5.66 -3.00 -8.17
N LEU A 57 -5.98 -3.13 -6.87
CA LEU A 57 -5.02 -3.57 -5.86
C LEU A 57 -4.73 -5.08 -5.92
N LEU A 58 -5.74 -5.91 -6.17
CA LEU A 58 -5.61 -7.38 -6.13
C LEU A 58 -4.45 -7.94 -7.00
N PRO A 59 -4.30 -7.59 -8.29
CA PRO A 59 -3.18 -8.11 -9.09
C PRO A 59 -1.82 -7.63 -8.57
N LEU A 60 -1.74 -6.44 -7.98
CA LEU A 60 -0.52 -5.94 -7.37
C LEU A 60 -0.17 -6.75 -6.10
N LEU A 61 -1.16 -7.22 -5.35
CA LEU A 61 -0.90 -8.10 -4.21
C LEU A 61 -0.35 -9.47 -4.63
N ASP A 62 -0.73 -9.97 -5.81
CA ASP A 62 -0.14 -11.18 -6.40
C ASP A 62 1.34 -10.94 -6.75
N GLU A 63 1.65 -9.79 -7.37
CA GLU A 63 3.03 -9.37 -7.66
C GLU A 63 3.87 -9.21 -6.39
N VAL A 64 3.35 -8.51 -5.38
CA VAL A 64 4.01 -8.33 -4.07
C VAL A 64 4.34 -9.67 -3.43
N ARG A 65 3.41 -10.64 -3.49
CA ARG A 65 3.64 -11.98 -2.97
C ARG A 65 4.70 -12.74 -3.77
N ALA A 66 4.68 -12.62 -5.11
CA ALA A 66 5.63 -13.29 -5.99
C ALA A 66 7.06 -12.75 -5.82
N GLN A 67 7.22 -11.43 -5.66
CA GLN A 67 8.53 -10.80 -5.49
C GLN A 67 9.04 -10.76 -4.03
N GLY A 68 8.15 -10.96 -3.06
CA GLY A 68 8.49 -11.04 -1.64
C GLY A 68 8.61 -9.69 -0.92
N TYR A 69 8.26 -8.58 -1.58
CA TYR A 69 8.27 -7.24 -1.00
C TYR A 69 7.18 -6.37 -1.63
N GLY A 70 6.72 -5.36 -0.90
CA GLY A 70 5.77 -4.35 -1.38
C GLY A 70 6.42 -3.00 -1.56
N GLU A 71 5.86 -2.20 -2.46
CA GLU A 71 6.34 -0.85 -2.77
C GLU A 71 5.22 0.18 -2.62
N ASP A 72 5.59 1.37 -2.18
CA ASP A 72 4.87 2.62 -2.43
C ASP A 72 5.71 3.36 -3.46
N ASN A 73 5.26 3.41 -4.71
CA ASN A 73 5.99 4.05 -5.80
C ASN A 73 5.37 5.41 -6.14
N GLU A 74 5.55 6.37 -5.23
CA GLU A 74 4.98 7.71 -5.33
C GLU A 74 3.44 7.67 -5.30
N GLU A 75 2.86 6.76 -4.52
CA GLU A 75 1.40 6.59 -4.41
C GLU A 75 0.82 7.46 -3.30
N GLN A 76 1.60 7.73 -2.25
CA GLN A 76 1.20 8.60 -1.15
C GLN A 76 1.57 10.07 -1.40
N GLU A 77 2.74 10.30 -2.00
CA GLU A 77 3.30 11.63 -2.26
C GLU A 77 4.25 11.54 -3.47
N GLU A 78 4.18 12.52 -4.38
CA GLU A 78 5.10 12.60 -5.52
C GLU A 78 6.55 12.74 -5.01
N GLY A 79 7.47 11.94 -5.54
CA GLY A 79 8.86 11.86 -5.08
C GLY A 79 9.11 11.02 -3.82
N LEU A 80 8.08 10.45 -3.17
CA LEU A 80 8.24 9.51 -2.05
C LEU A 80 8.22 8.07 -2.57
N ARG A 81 9.21 7.26 -2.18
CA ARG A 81 9.19 5.81 -2.40
C ARG A 81 9.50 5.04 -1.12
N CYS A 82 8.76 3.96 -0.89
CA CYS A 82 8.97 3.07 0.26
C CYS A 82 9.04 1.61 -0.20
N ILE A 83 9.83 0.80 0.52
CA ILE A 83 9.85 -0.66 0.39
C ILE A 83 9.42 -1.27 1.72
N GLY A 84 8.64 -2.34 1.67
CA GLY A 84 8.23 -3.14 2.82
C GLY A 84 8.48 -4.62 2.56
N VAL A 85 8.88 -5.35 3.59
CA VAL A 85 9.05 -6.81 3.53
C VAL A 85 8.21 -7.47 4.62
N PRO A 86 7.63 -8.66 4.39
CA PRO A 86 6.90 -9.37 5.42
C PRO A 86 7.85 -9.88 6.51
N VAL A 87 7.35 -9.95 7.74
CA VAL A 87 8.00 -10.65 8.87
C VAL A 87 6.96 -11.62 9.42
N PHE A 88 7.34 -12.88 9.60
CA PHE A 88 6.46 -13.98 10.00
C PHE A 88 6.82 -14.49 11.39
#